data_AF-A0A8K0K6T4-F1
#
_entry.id   AF-A0A8K0K6T4-F1
#
_cell.length_a   1.000
_cell.length_b   1.000
_cell.length_c   1.000
_cell.angle_alpha   90.00
_cell.angle_beta   90.00
_cell.angle_gamma   90.00
#
_symmetry.space_group_name_H-M   'P 1'
#
loop_
_entity.id
_entity.type
_entity.pdbx_description
1 polymer ?
#
loop_
_entity_poly.entity_id
_entity_poly.type
_entity_poly.pdbx_seq_one_letter_code
_entity_poly.pdbx_strand_id
1 'polypeptide(L)'
;MEMAEKRAHHNALERKRRDHIKDSFSSLRDSVPALQGEKVASRAQILKKAAEYIQFMRRKNSAHQQDIDDLKRQNALLESQIRTLEKAKATGNFAVESSEVSLVNMKSESASSFPPESESDTSDSEAAATTRRSKKLKISGLGSL
;
A
#
# COMPACT_ATOMS: atom_id res chain seq x y z
N MET A 1 26.31 25.67 48.01
CA MET A 1 25.78 26.39 46.82
C MET A 1 26.10 25.67 45.52
N GLU A 2 27.34 25.22 45.31
CA GLU A 2 27.82 24.63 44.04
C GLU A 2 27.02 23.42 43.50
N MET A 3 26.51 22.52 44.35
CA MET A 3 25.67 21.40 43.89
C MET A 3 24.31 21.85 43.33
N ALA A 4 23.75 22.93 43.87
CA ALA A 4 22.48 23.46 43.38
C ALA A 4 22.66 24.10 41.99
N GLU A 5 23.78 24.80 41.77
CA GLU A 5 24.15 25.37 40.47
C GLU A 5 24.41 24.29 39.42
N LYS A 6 25.17 23.24 39.76
CA LYS A 6 25.39 22.08 38.86
C LYS A 6 24.07 21.41 38.47
N ARG A 7 23.15 21.23 39.42
CA ARG A 7 21.80 20.68 39.18
C ARG A 7 20.96 21.61 38.29
N ALA A 8 21.00 22.91 38.53
CA ALA A 8 20.28 23.90 37.72
C ALA A 8 20.79 23.92 36.27
N HIS A 9 22.12 23.92 36.08
CA HIS A 9 22.75 23.86 34.76
C HIS A 9 22.37 22.59 34.00
N HIS A 10 22.44 21.42 34.65
CA HIS A 10 22.02 20.15 34.05
C HIS A 10 20.54 20.18 33.64
N ASN A 11 19.65 20.70 34.49
CA ASN A 11 18.22 20.84 34.17
C ASN A 11 17.95 21.78 33.00
N ALA A 12 18.74 22.86 32.87
CA ALA A 12 18.65 23.78 31.75
C ALA A 12 19.05 23.10 30.44
N LEU A 13 20.14 22.33 30.45
CA LEU A 13 20.62 21.61 29.27
C LEU A 13 19.62 20.55 28.80
N GLU A 14 19.05 19.77 29.73
CA GLU A 14 18.06 18.76 29.38
C GLU A 14 16.75 19.38 28.87
N ARG A 15 16.35 20.55 29.38
CA ARG A 15 15.20 21.29 28.83
C ARG A 15 15.45 21.66 27.37
N LYS A 16 16.61 22.25 27.05
CA LYS A 16 17.01 22.57 25.68
C LYS A 16 16.97 21.33 24.77
N ARG A 17 17.48 20.19 25.26
CA ARG A 17 17.44 18.91 24.52
C ARG A 17 16.01 18.47 24.23
N ARG A 18 15.10 18.55 25.22
CA ARG A 18 13.69 18.18 25.05
C ARG A 18 12.96 19.10 24.07
N ASP A 19 13.30 20.39 24.06
CA ASP A 19 12.73 21.35 23.11
C ASP A 19 13.13 21.00 21.68
N HIS A 20 14.42 20.71 21.43
CA HIS A 20 14.88 20.25 20.11
C HIS A 20 14.17 18.96 19.63
N ILE A 21 13.92 18.02 20.55
CA ILE A 21 13.18 16.80 20.22
C ILE A 21 11.72 17.13 19.88
N LYS A 22 11.09 18.03 20.63
CA LYS A 22 9.72 18.48 20.35
C LYS A 22 9.61 19.11 18.97
N ASP A 23 10.58 19.93 18.57
CA ASP A 23 10.65 20.53 17.25
C ASP A 23 10.82 19.46 16.17
N SER A 24 11.72 18.49 16.40
CA SER A 24 11.94 17.35 15.49
C SER A 24 10.66 16.52 15.28
N PHE A 25 9.87 16.29 16.34
CA PHE A 25 8.58 15.61 16.23
C PHE A 25 7.54 16.43 15.45
N SER A 26 7.59 17.76 15.56
CA SER A 26 6.70 18.65 14.81
C SER A 26 7.02 18.59 13.32
N SER A 27 8.29 18.72 12.94
CA SER A 27 8.75 18.57 11.56
C SER A 27 8.43 17.18 10.98
N LEU A 28 8.60 16.12 11.78
CA LEU A 28 8.26 14.76 11.35
C LEU A 28 6.75 14.62 11.10
N ARG A 29 5.90 15.14 11.98
CA ARG A 29 4.45 15.10 11.80
C ARG A 29 4.04 15.79 10.51
N ASP A 30 4.58 16.98 10.26
CA ASP A 30 4.20 17.80 9.11
C ASP A 30 4.65 17.16 7.77
N SER A 31 5.68 16.30 7.81
CA SER A 31 6.18 15.53 6.66
C SER A 31 5.36 14.26 6.34
N VAL A 32 4.45 13.85 7.22
CA VAL A 32 3.64 12.63 7.06
C VAL A 32 2.21 13.03 6.67
N PRO A 33 1.77 12.80 5.42
CA PRO A 33 0.46 13.29 4.92
C PRO A 33 -0.73 12.85 5.77
N ALA A 34 -0.71 11.63 6.31
CA ALA A 34 -1.79 11.10 7.14
C ALA A 34 -1.98 11.83 8.48
N LEU A 35 -1.00 12.63 8.91
CA LEU A 35 -1.04 13.43 10.14
C LEU A 35 -1.30 14.92 9.87
N GLN A 36 -1.31 15.33 8.60
CA GLN A 36 -1.59 16.71 8.23
C GLN A 36 -3.06 17.03 8.55
N GLY A 37 -3.29 18.07 9.36
CA GLY A 37 -4.62 18.44 9.84
C GLY A 37 -5.05 17.79 11.15
N GLU A 38 -4.28 16.83 11.70
CA GLU A 38 -4.54 16.27 13.01
C GLU A 38 -4.03 17.24 14.10
N LYS A 39 -4.95 17.94 14.77
CA LYS A 39 -4.62 18.98 15.77
C LYS A 39 -3.74 18.46 16.91
N VAL A 40 -3.88 17.18 17.27
CA VAL A 40 -3.13 16.56 18.37
C VAL A 40 -2.76 15.11 18.00
N ALA A 41 -1.54 14.89 17.51
CA ALA A 41 -0.98 13.55 17.28
C ALA A 41 0.01 13.21 18.41
N SER A 42 -0.16 12.05 19.06
CA SER A 42 0.79 11.59 20.08
C SER A 42 2.14 11.19 19.48
N ARG A 43 3.22 11.22 20.27
CA ARG A 43 4.56 10.79 19.80
C ARG A 43 4.55 9.36 19.24
N ALA A 44 3.83 8.45 19.89
CA ALA A 44 3.72 7.07 19.43
C ALA A 44 2.99 6.98 18.07
N GLN A 45 1.91 7.74 17.89
CA GLN A 45 1.20 7.81 16.61
C GLN A 45 2.09 8.40 15.51
N ILE A 46 2.85 9.47 15.79
CA ILE A 46 3.77 10.09 14.83
C ILE A 46 4.78 9.06 14.33
N LEU A 47 5.43 8.31 15.24
CA LEU A 47 6.40 7.28 14.88
C LEU A 47 5.76 6.15 14.07
N LYS A 48 4.57 5.67 14.50
CA LYS A 48 3.84 4.61 13.80
C LYS A 48 3.48 5.03 12.37
N LYS A 49 2.89 6.21 12.20
CA LYS A 49 2.47 6.73 10.90
C LYS A 49 3.65 7.07 9.99
N ALA A 50 4.76 7.57 10.55
CA ALA A 50 5.99 7.77 9.79
C ALA A 50 6.55 6.44 9.25
N ALA A 51 6.60 5.39 10.08
CA ALA A 51 7.05 4.07 9.66
C ALA A 51 6.15 3.47 8.57
N GLU A 52 4.83 3.54 8.75
CA GLU A 52 3.84 3.13 7.74
C GLU A 52 4.03 3.89 6.43
N TYR A 53 4.24 5.21 6.49
CA TYR A 53 4.43 6.06 5.31
C TYR A 53 5.73 5.73 4.56
N ILE A 54 6.84 5.49 5.25
CA ILE A 54 8.09 5.05 4.63
C ILE A 54 7.88 3.72 3.86
N GLN A 55 7.21 2.75 4.48
CA GLN A 55 6.93 1.46 3.82
C GLN A 55 6.02 1.62 2.61
N PHE A 56 5.00 2.48 2.72
CA PHE A 56 4.12 2.82 1.61
C PHE A 56 4.89 3.46 0.46
N MET A 57 5.70 4.48 0.73
CA MET A 57 6.48 5.18 -0.30
C MET A 57 7.51 4.28 -0.98
N ARG A 58 8.13 3.34 -0.25
CA ARG A 58 9.01 2.33 -0.84
C ARG A 58 8.29 1.46 -1.87
N ARG A 59 7.12 0.92 -1.52
CA ARG A 59 6.29 0.12 -2.45
C ARG A 59 5.82 0.94 -3.64
N LYS A 60 5.36 2.17 -3.40
CA LYS A 60 4.91 3.09 -4.46
C LYS A 60 6.03 3.44 -5.43
N ASN A 61 7.23 3.78 -4.93
CA ASN A 61 8.38 4.06 -5.79
C ASN A 61 8.81 2.83 -6.59
N SER A 62 8.75 1.62 -6.01
CA SER A 62 9.05 0.38 -6.74
C SER A 62 8.07 0.12 -7.87
N ALA A 63 6.76 0.32 -7.64
CA ALA A 63 5.74 0.18 -8.68
C ALA A 63 5.96 1.19 -9.81
N HIS A 64 6.18 2.46 -9.48
CA HIS A 64 6.50 3.48 -10.49
C HIS A 64 7.78 3.16 -11.26
N GLN A 65 8.79 2.60 -10.60
CA GLN A 65 10.02 2.20 -11.30
C GLN A 65 9.74 1.08 -12.30
N GLN A 66 8.89 0.12 -11.96
CA GLN A 66 8.45 -0.94 -12.87
C GLN A 66 7.67 -0.36 -14.07
N ASP A 67 6.73 0.55 -13.82
CA ASP A 67 5.98 1.24 -14.89
C ASP A 67 6.93 1.97 -15.85
N ILE A 68 7.94 2.66 -15.32
CA ILE A 68 8.97 3.34 -16.11
C ILE A 68 9.74 2.35 -16.99
N ASP A 69 10.13 1.20 -16.44
CA ASP A 69 10.94 0.21 -17.16
C ASP A 69 10.12 -0.50 -18.25
N ASP A 70 8.84 -0.78 -17.99
CA ASP A 70 7.93 -1.36 -18.98
C ASP A 70 7.64 -0.37 -20.12
N LEU A 71 7.41 0.92 -19.81
CA LEU A 71 7.25 1.96 -20.82
C LEU A 71 8.51 2.15 -21.67
N LYS A 72 9.70 2.10 -21.05
CA LYS A 72 10.98 2.15 -21.80
C LYS A 72 11.11 0.97 -22.75
N ARG A 73 10.74 -0.24 -22.32
CA ARG A 73 10.77 -1.44 -23.18
C ARG A 73 9.80 -1.28 -24.36
N GLN A 74 8.58 -0.81 -24.11
CA GLN A 74 7.58 -0.57 -25.16
C GLN A 74 8.06 0.48 -26.16
N ASN A 75 8.60 1.61 -25.68
CA ASN A 75 9.16 2.65 -26.55
C ASN A 75 10.30 2.12 -27.41
N ALA A 76 11.22 1.33 -26.86
CA ALA A 76 12.31 0.74 -27.62
C ALA A 76 11.82 -0.19 -28.75
N LEU A 77 10.76 -0.97 -28.49
CA LEU A 77 10.13 -1.82 -29.51
C LEU A 77 9.49 -0.99 -30.62
N LEU A 78 8.71 0.04 -30.26
CA LEU A 78 8.07 0.93 -31.22
C LEU A 78 9.09 1.69 -32.07
N GLU A 79 10.15 2.22 -31.46
CA GLU A 79 11.24 2.86 -32.19
C GLU A 79 11.93 1.89 -33.16
N SER A 80 12.12 0.63 -32.77
CA SER A 80 12.68 -0.40 -33.67
C SER A 80 11.75 -0.67 -34.85
N GLN A 81 10.45 -0.74 -34.63
CA GLN A 81 9.45 -0.92 -35.70
C GLN A 81 9.44 0.27 -36.66
N ILE A 82 9.46 1.49 -36.13
CA ILE A 82 9.55 2.73 -36.93
C ILE A 82 10.80 2.70 -37.81
N ARG A 83 11.98 2.42 -37.24
CA ARG A 83 13.24 2.34 -38.00
C ARG A 83 13.18 1.32 -39.14
N THR A 84 12.60 0.14 -38.89
CA THR A 84 12.43 -0.90 -39.92
C THR A 84 11.49 -0.44 -41.04
N LEU A 85 10.35 0.16 -40.70
CA LEU A 85 9.38 0.67 -41.66
C LEU A 85 9.93 1.84 -42.49
N GLU A 86 10.67 2.76 -41.86
CA GLU A 86 11.36 3.86 -42.55
C GLU A 86 12.38 3.33 -43.56
N LYS A 87 13.16 2.31 -43.19
CA LYS A 87 14.11 1.66 -44.11
C LYS A 87 13.39 0.96 -45.27
N ALA A 88 12.30 0.24 -45.01
CA ALA A 88 11.51 -0.41 -46.05
C ALA A 88 10.90 0.60 -47.03
N LYS A 89 10.36 1.71 -46.52
CA LYS A 89 9.84 2.82 -47.33
C LYS A 89 10.92 3.47 -48.18
N ALA A 90 12.11 3.73 -47.63
CA ALA A 90 13.23 4.31 -48.36
C ALA A 90 13.77 3.37 -49.46
N THR A 91 13.69 2.06 -49.25
CA THR A 91 14.18 1.05 -50.21
C THR A 91 13.16 0.72 -51.31
N GLY A 92 11.93 1.27 -51.25
CA GLY A 92 10.89 1.06 -52.26
C GLY A 92 10.30 -0.36 -52.30
N ASN A 93 10.65 -1.21 -51.32
CA ASN A 93 10.24 -2.62 -51.28
C ASN A 93 9.01 -2.80 -50.39
N PHE A 94 7.82 -2.52 -50.92
CA PHE A 94 6.53 -2.86 -50.28
C PHE A 94 6.24 -4.36 -50.46
N ALA A 95 7.03 -5.21 -49.82
CA ALA A 95 6.61 -6.59 -49.62
C ALA A 95 5.61 -6.60 -48.47
N VAL A 96 4.34 -6.74 -48.82
CA VAL A 96 3.25 -7.14 -47.93
C VAL A 96 3.66 -8.46 -47.28
N GLU A 97 4.19 -8.41 -46.07
CA GLU A 97 4.34 -9.60 -45.24
C GLU A 97 3.28 -9.52 -44.15
N SER A 98 2.14 -10.10 -44.49
CA SER A 98 1.12 -10.55 -43.54
C SER A 98 1.77 -11.59 -42.61
N SER A 99 2.45 -11.14 -41.57
CA SER A 99 2.97 -12.05 -40.54
C SER A 99 1.82 -12.48 -39.63
N GLU A 100 1.33 -13.66 -39.98
CA GLU A 100 0.49 -14.58 -39.24
C GLU A 100 0.62 -14.44 -37.72
N VAL A 101 -0.49 -14.08 -37.06
CA VAL A 101 -0.69 -14.39 -35.63
C VAL A 101 -0.85 -15.91 -35.52
N SER A 102 0.23 -16.63 -35.23
CA SER A 102 0.19 -18.07 -34.95
C SER A 102 -0.57 -18.33 -33.64
N LEU A 103 -1.86 -18.63 -33.76
CA LEU A 103 -2.67 -19.25 -32.72
C LEU A 103 -2.24 -20.71 -32.57
N VAL A 104 -1.40 -21.01 -31.57
CA VAL A 104 -1.12 -22.40 -31.17
C VAL A 104 -2.34 -23.00 -30.47
N ASN A 105 -3.16 -23.66 -31.28
CA ASN A 105 -4.24 -24.55 -30.88
C ASN A 105 -3.66 -25.88 -30.36
N MET A 106 -3.65 -26.07 -29.03
CA MET A 106 -3.35 -27.37 -28.39
C MET A 106 -4.66 -28.08 -28.02
N LYS A 107 -5.06 -28.97 -28.94
CA LYS A 107 -5.66 -30.31 -28.74
C LYS A 107 -6.80 -30.47 -27.71
N SER A 108 -8.01 -30.67 -28.24
CA SER A 108 -9.11 -31.35 -27.57
C SER A 108 -8.85 -32.86 -27.50
N GLU A 109 -8.98 -33.47 -26.33
CA GLU A 109 -9.46 -34.85 -26.20
C GLU A 109 -10.48 -34.91 -25.06
N SER A 110 -11.70 -35.31 -25.42
CA SER A 110 -12.87 -35.40 -24.57
C SER A 110 -12.87 -36.73 -23.80
N ALA A 111 -13.12 -36.69 -22.49
CA ALA A 111 -13.84 -37.76 -21.79
C ALA A 111 -14.45 -37.23 -20.47
N SER A 112 -15.76 -37.42 -20.37
CA SER A 112 -16.69 -37.19 -19.26
C SER A 112 -16.23 -37.63 -17.86
N SER A 113 -16.61 -36.88 -16.82
CA SER A 113 -17.68 -37.26 -15.87
C SER A 113 -17.53 -36.59 -14.49
N PHE A 114 -18.67 -36.13 -13.95
CA PHE A 114 -19.01 -35.76 -12.55
C PHE A 114 -19.10 -34.25 -12.17
N PRO A 115 -20.20 -33.82 -11.49
CA PRO A 115 -20.50 -32.42 -11.17
C PRO A 115 -20.01 -31.99 -9.76
N PRO A 116 -20.12 -30.69 -9.42
CA PRO A 116 -19.30 -30.02 -8.41
C PRO A 116 -20.02 -29.82 -7.09
N GLU A 117 -19.37 -30.06 -5.95
CA GLU A 117 -19.86 -29.61 -4.66
C GLU A 117 -18.70 -29.32 -3.69
N SER A 118 -18.84 -28.22 -2.96
CA SER A 118 -18.33 -27.96 -1.61
C SER A 118 -17.19 -26.95 -1.46
N GLU A 119 -17.65 -25.72 -1.27
CA GLU A 119 -17.08 -24.69 -0.39
C GLU A 119 -16.62 -25.31 0.94
N SER A 120 -15.44 -24.94 1.43
CA SER A 120 -15.06 -25.09 2.85
C SER A 120 -13.90 -24.17 3.20
N ASP A 121 -14.26 -23.05 3.85
CA ASP A 121 -13.39 -22.25 4.71
C ASP A 121 -12.95 -23.08 5.91
N THR A 122 -11.66 -23.09 6.20
CA THR A 122 -11.10 -23.60 7.45
C THR A 122 -10.46 -22.43 8.20
N SER A 123 -11.27 -21.77 9.03
CA SER A 123 -10.80 -21.01 10.18
C SER A 123 -10.62 -21.96 11.35
N ASP A 124 -9.40 -22.04 11.86
CA ASP A 124 -9.09 -22.69 13.12
C ASP A 124 -9.24 -21.65 14.26
N SER A 125 -10.10 -21.94 15.22
CA SER A 125 -10.23 -21.21 16.48
C SER A 125 -10.67 -22.20 17.55
N GLU A 126 -9.70 -22.57 18.39
CA GLU A 126 -9.87 -23.40 19.57
C GLU A 126 -10.92 -22.83 20.53
N ALA A 127 -11.77 -23.74 21.00
CA ALA A 127 -12.92 -23.51 21.86
C ALA A 127 -12.55 -23.51 23.34
N ALA A 128 -13.21 -22.67 24.14
CA ALA A 128 -13.60 -23.04 25.49
C ALA A 128 -14.81 -22.24 26.02
N ALA A 129 -15.93 -22.96 26.15
CA ALA A 129 -16.84 -22.94 27.29
C ALA A 129 -17.80 -21.74 27.55
N THR A 130 -19.08 -22.04 27.33
CA THR A 130 -20.23 -21.83 28.24
C THR A 130 -20.84 -20.42 28.42
N THR A 131 -22.04 -20.23 27.86
CA THR A 131 -23.31 -20.02 28.61
C THR A 131 -24.32 -19.22 27.78
N ARG A 132 -25.43 -19.88 27.38
CA ARG A 132 -26.62 -19.24 26.81
C ARG A 132 -27.45 -18.61 27.94
N ARG A 133 -27.96 -17.38 27.77
CA ARG A 133 -29.34 -16.99 28.17
C ARG A 133 -29.79 -15.59 27.68
N SER A 134 -30.81 -15.65 26.81
CA SER A 134 -31.95 -14.74 26.52
C SER A 134 -31.86 -13.21 26.61
N LYS A 135 -32.28 -12.59 25.49
CA LYS A 135 -32.59 -11.17 25.26
C LYS A 135 -33.79 -10.68 26.08
N LYS A 136 -33.74 -9.44 26.56
CA LYS A 136 -34.94 -8.67 26.95
C LYS A 136 -34.85 -7.27 26.32
N LEU A 137 -35.75 -7.00 25.37
CA LEU A 137 -35.97 -5.68 24.78
C LEU A 137 -36.85 -4.87 25.74
N LYS A 138 -36.41 -3.66 26.08
CA LYS A 138 -37.18 -2.72 26.91
C LYS A 138 -37.95 -1.79 25.97
N ILE A 139 -39.26 -1.97 25.92
CA ILE A 139 -40.21 -1.07 25.27
C ILE A 139 -40.45 0.09 26.23
N SER A 140 -40.01 1.30 25.87
CA SER A 140 -40.40 2.54 26.55
C SER A 140 -41.75 3.00 25.97
N GLY A 141 -42.76 3.01 26.83
CA GLY A 141 -44.15 3.26 26.48
C GLY A 141 -44.44 4.68 25.98
N LEU A 142 -45.40 4.72 25.06
CA LEU A 142 -46.24 5.86 24.72
C LEU A 142 -47.50 5.83 25.60
N GLY A 143 -47.89 6.98 26.13
CA GLY A 143 -49.17 7.25 26.79
C GLY A 143 -49.07 8.62 27.50
N SER A 144 -49.50 9.71 26.88
CA SER A 144 -50.86 10.24 26.66
C SER A 144 -51.26 11.26 27.73
N LEU A 145 -51.59 12.46 27.22
CA LEU A 145 -52.38 13.57 27.78
C LEU A 145 -51.81 14.31 29.00
#